data_AF-A0A1A2DLW2-F1
#
_entry.id   AF-A0A1A2DLW2-F1
#
_cell.length_a   1.000
_cell.length_b   1.000
_cell.length_c   1.000
_cell.angle_alpha   90.00
_cell.angle_beta   90.00
_cell.angle_gamma   90.00
#
_symmetry.space_group_name_H-M   'P 1'
#
loop_
_entity.id
_entity.type
_entity.pdbx_description
1 polymer ?
#
loop_
_entity_poly.entity_id
_entity_poly.type
_entity_poly.pdbx_seq_one_letter_code
_entity_poly.pdbx_strand_id
1 'polypeptide(L)'
;MAAALLTHLAGDRIEVRSAGTEPADQVNPAAVTAMAELGIDIAAAAPKILTPDTVESSDIVITMGCGDTCPYFPGVAYRDWKLDDPAGQPLNTVRAIRDDIADRVRALIGELLPDTTT
;
A
#
# COMPACT_ATOMS: atom_id res chain seq x y z
N MET A 1 1.59 -2.49 4.69
CA MET A 1 1.98 -3.66 3.87
C MET A 1 2.13 -3.29 2.40
N ALA A 2 1.09 -2.79 1.71
CA ALA A 2 1.13 -2.48 0.28
C ALA A 2 2.32 -1.61 -0.16
N ALA A 3 2.53 -0.45 0.49
CA ALA A 3 3.65 0.44 0.15
C ALA A 3 5.01 -0.26 0.28
N ALA A 4 5.25 -0.99 1.38
CA ALA A 4 6.50 -1.69 1.59
C ALA A 4 6.71 -2.83 0.58
N LEU A 5 5.66 -3.56 0.19
CA LEU A 5 5.73 -4.57 -0.87
C LEU A 5 6.07 -3.94 -2.23
N LEU A 6 5.42 -2.83 -2.57
CA LEU A 6 5.67 -2.14 -3.84
C LEU A 6 7.10 -1.59 -3.89
N THR A 7 7.57 -0.94 -2.84
CA THR A 7 8.98 -0.47 -2.75
C THR A 7 9.95 -1.63 -2.87
N HIS A 8 9.70 -2.73 -2.17
CA HIS A 8 10.58 -3.90 -2.19
C HIS A 8 10.67 -4.55 -3.58
N LEU A 9 9.55 -4.65 -4.30
CA LEU A 9 9.47 -5.34 -5.61
C LEU A 9 9.83 -4.41 -6.79
N ALA A 10 9.49 -3.13 -6.71
CA ALA A 10 9.75 -2.16 -7.78
C ALA A 10 11.12 -1.48 -7.65
N GLY A 11 11.70 -1.41 -6.46
CA GLY A 11 12.88 -0.58 -6.20
C GLY A 11 12.60 0.89 -6.52
N ASP A 12 13.59 1.58 -7.09
CA ASP A 12 13.49 3.02 -7.40
C ASP A 12 12.68 3.34 -8.67
N ARG A 13 12.07 2.33 -9.31
CA ARG A 13 11.31 2.50 -10.56
C ARG A 13 9.93 3.11 -10.33
N ILE A 14 9.42 3.04 -9.11
CA ILE A 14 8.11 3.59 -8.72
C ILE A 14 8.30 4.33 -7.41
N GLU A 15 7.96 5.63 -7.38
CA GLU A 15 7.92 6.38 -6.14
C GLU A 15 6.68 5.98 -5.33
N VAL A 16 6.88 5.55 -4.09
CA VAL A 16 5.80 5.02 -3.24
C VAL A 16 5.58 5.90 -2.03
N ARG A 17 4.32 6.27 -1.82
CA ARG A 17 3.87 7.03 -0.64
C ARG A 17 2.73 6.26 0.04
N SER A 18 2.64 6.36 1.37
CA SER A 18 1.50 5.84 2.12
C SER A 18 1.12 6.80 3.24
N ALA A 19 -0.18 6.92 3.45
CA ALA A 19 -0.77 7.77 4.47
C ALA A 19 -2.18 7.25 4.83
N GLY A 20 -2.65 7.58 6.02
CA GLY A 20 -4.01 7.31 6.48
C GLY A 20 -4.78 8.60 6.77
N THR A 21 -6.11 8.53 6.72
CA THR A 21 -6.99 9.61 7.19
C THR A 21 -6.96 9.71 8.72
N GLU A 22 -6.97 8.56 9.39
CA GLU A 22 -6.86 8.41 10.85
C GLU A 22 -5.66 7.49 11.15
N PRO A 23 -4.43 8.03 11.20
CA PRO A 23 -3.26 7.21 11.47
C PRO A 23 -3.31 6.66 12.91
N ALA A 24 -3.15 5.35 13.05
CA ALA A 24 -2.94 4.71 14.35
C ALA A 24 -1.61 5.16 14.98
N ASP A 25 -1.47 5.01 16.30
CA ASP A 25 -0.24 5.36 17.01
C ASP A 25 0.95 4.47 16.61
N GLN A 26 0.69 3.23 16.20
CA GLN A 26 1.70 2.23 15.87
C GLN A 26 1.25 1.34 14.71
N VAL A 27 2.22 0.79 13.98
CA VAL A 27 1.98 -0.23 12.97
C VAL A 27 1.47 -1.51 13.64
N ASN A 28 0.45 -2.15 13.04
CA ASN A 28 -0.10 -3.40 13.54
C ASN A 28 1.01 -4.46 13.72
N PRO A 29 1.24 -4.97 14.95
CA PRO A 29 2.32 -5.94 15.22
C PRO A 29 2.22 -7.22 14.39
N ALA A 30 1.00 -7.71 14.11
CA ALA A 30 0.82 -8.88 13.26
C ALA A 30 1.24 -8.60 11.80
N ALA A 31 1.03 -7.37 11.32
CA ALA A 31 1.53 -6.95 10.00
C ALA A 31 3.05 -6.85 9.99
N VAL A 32 3.68 -6.35 11.07
CA VAL A 32 5.14 -6.35 11.22
C VAL A 32 5.70 -7.77 11.13
N THR A 33 5.13 -8.71 11.89
CA THR A 33 5.55 -10.12 11.86
C THR A 33 5.35 -10.73 10.46
N ALA A 34 4.19 -10.54 9.84
CA ALA A 34 3.92 -11.10 8.52
C ALA A 34 4.86 -10.53 7.44
N MET A 35 5.23 -9.26 7.51
CA MET A 35 6.18 -8.66 6.56
C MET A 35 7.62 -9.10 6.81
N ALA A 36 8.02 -9.27 8.08
CA ALA A 36 9.36 -9.74 8.44
C ALA A 36 9.64 -11.16 7.93
N GLU A 37 8.62 -12.02 7.80
CA GLU A 37 8.73 -13.34 7.15
C GLU A 37 9.21 -13.26 5.69
N LEU A 38 8.95 -12.14 5.01
CA LEU A 38 9.43 -11.86 3.65
C LEU A 38 10.76 -11.07 3.65
N GLY A 39 11.36 -10.85 4.82
CA GLY A 39 12.56 -10.01 4.96
C GLY A 39 12.28 -8.51 4.82
N ILE A 40 11.03 -8.07 4.95
CA ILE A 40 10.63 -6.67 4.82
C ILE A 40 10.30 -6.11 6.21
N ASP A 41 11.15 -5.22 6.72
CA ASP A 41 10.89 -4.54 7.98
C ASP A 41 10.00 -3.32 7.76
N ILE A 42 8.85 -3.30 8.46
CA ILE A 42 7.92 -2.17 8.49
C ILE A 42 7.74 -1.60 9.90
N ALA A 43 8.48 -2.07 10.89
CA ALA A 43 8.35 -1.64 12.28
C ALA A 43 8.74 -0.17 12.47
N ALA A 44 9.72 0.31 11.70
CA ALA A 44 10.16 1.70 11.73
C ALA A 44 9.27 2.65 10.89
N ALA A 45 8.27 2.13 10.18
CA ALA A 45 7.37 2.97 9.40
C ALA A 45 6.44 3.77 10.33
N ALA A 46 6.59 5.08 10.36
CA ALA A 46 5.67 5.95 11.07
C ALA A 46 4.38 6.17 10.25
N PRO A 47 3.20 5.95 10.83
CA PRO A 47 1.93 6.36 10.21
C PRO A 47 1.95 7.86 9.87
N LYS A 48 1.59 8.19 8.64
CA LYS A 48 1.56 9.58 8.13
C LYS A 48 0.13 10.00 7.86
N ILE A 49 -0.17 11.28 8.10
CA ILE A 49 -1.45 11.89 7.74
C ILE A 49 -1.50 12.08 6.23
N LEU A 50 -2.65 11.75 5.64
CA LEU A 50 -2.92 12.04 4.23
C LEU A 50 -3.04 13.54 4.02
N THR A 51 -2.21 14.09 3.14
CA THR A 51 -2.30 15.50 2.74
C THR A 51 -2.81 15.61 1.30
N PRO A 52 -3.62 16.63 0.96
CA PRO A 52 -4.09 16.86 -0.41
C PRO A 52 -2.96 16.88 -1.44
N ASP A 53 -1.87 17.58 -1.15
CA ASP A 53 -0.71 17.70 -2.04
C ASP A 53 -0.09 16.35 -2.41
N THR A 54 -0.09 15.38 -1.48
CA THR A 54 0.43 14.02 -1.74
C THR A 54 -0.44 13.26 -2.74
N VAL A 55 -1.75 13.50 -2.70
CA VAL A 55 -2.72 12.90 -3.64
C VAL A 55 -2.57 13.55 -5.01
N GLU A 56 -2.53 14.89 -5.05
CA GLU A 56 -2.42 15.67 -6.29
C GLU A 56 -1.13 15.38 -7.06
N SER A 57 -0.01 15.15 -6.36
CA SER A 57 1.29 14.87 -6.98
C SER A 57 1.52 13.39 -7.34
N SER A 58 0.48 12.56 -7.30
CA SER A 58 0.59 11.12 -7.59
C SER A 58 -0.13 10.77 -8.87
N ASP A 59 0.48 9.95 -9.73
CA ASP A 59 -0.18 9.48 -10.96
C ASP A 59 -1.35 8.52 -10.64
N ILE A 60 -1.19 7.73 -9.56
CA ILE A 60 -2.13 6.70 -9.14
C ILE A 60 -2.32 6.75 -7.64
N VAL A 61 -3.58 6.66 -7.21
CA VAL A 61 -3.97 6.56 -5.80
C VAL A 61 -4.74 5.26 -5.60
N ILE A 62 -4.25 4.43 -4.69
CA ILE A 62 -4.90 3.18 -4.29
C ILE A 62 -5.61 3.38 -2.95
N THR A 63 -6.93 3.27 -2.92
CA THR A 63 -7.72 3.24 -1.68
C THR A 63 -7.86 1.81 -1.19
N MET A 64 -7.80 1.62 0.13
CA MET A 64 -7.87 0.31 0.79
C MET A 64 -8.84 0.36 1.97
N GLY A 65 -10.06 0.84 1.74
CA GLY A 65 -11.13 0.88 2.77
C GLY A 65 -11.39 2.24 3.44
N CYS A 66 -10.70 3.32 3.05
CA CYS A 66 -10.96 4.66 3.59
C CYS A 66 -12.18 5.38 2.99
N GLY A 67 -12.86 4.79 1.98
CA GLY A 67 -14.01 5.38 1.32
C GLY A 67 -13.71 6.74 0.68
N ASP A 68 -14.72 7.38 0.09
CA ASP A 68 -14.69 8.61 -0.73
C ASP A 68 -14.18 9.89 -0.02
N THR A 69 -13.36 9.74 1.03
CA THR A 69 -12.83 10.83 1.86
C THR A 69 -11.65 11.54 1.20
N CYS A 70 -11.07 10.97 0.13
CA CYS A 70 -10.01 11.60 -0.63
C CYS A 70 -10.60 12.65 -1.60
N PRO A 71 -10.09 13.91 -1.60
CA PRO A 71 -10.48 14.88 -2.61
C PRO A 71 -10.13 14.36 -4.01
N TYR A 72 -11.02 14.59 -4.98
CA TYR A 72 -10.77 14.22 -6.37
C TYR A 72 -9.86 15.25 -7.05
N PHE A 73 -8.75 14.78 -7.60
CA PHE A 73 -7.83 15.56 -8.41
C PHE A 73 -7.84 15.10 -9.87
N PRO A 74 -8.11 15.98 -10.85
CA PRO A 74 -8.02 15.65 -12.27
C PRO A 74 -6.62 15.18 -12.65
N GLY A 75 -6.52 14.15 -13.49
CA GLY A 75 -5.24 13.58 -13.96
C GLY A 75 -4.68 12.47 -13.08
N VAL A 76 -5.20 12.30 -11.85
CA VAL A 76 -4.86 11.19 -10.96
C VAL A 76 -5.79 10.00 -11.23
N ALA A 77 -5.22 8.81 -11.40
CA ALA A 77 -6.01 7.58 -11.54
C ALA A 77 -6.28 6.94 -10.16
N TYR A 78 -7.56 6.86 -9.78
CA TYR A 78 -7.98 6.26 -8.51
C TYR A 78 -8.36 4.79 -8.71
N ARG A 79 -7.91 3.91 -7.81
CA ARG A 79 -8.29 2.50 -7.79
C ARG A 79 -8.66 2.09 -6.38
N ASP A 80 -9.72 1.30 -6.26
CA ASP A 80 -10.13 0.75 -4.98
C ASP A 80 -9.74 -0.72 -4.86
N TRP A 81 -8.91 -1.02 -3.88
CA TRP A 81 -8.58 -2.38 -3.48
C TRP A 81 -9.41 -2.76 -2.27
N LYS A 82 -10.48 -3.49 -2.53
CA LYS A 82 -11.30 -4.10 -1.48
C LYS A 82 -10.49 -5.20 -0.79
N LEU A 83 -9.99 -4.89 0.40
CA LEU A 83 -9.18 -5.74 1.25
C LEU A 83 -9.85 -5.86 2.63
N ASP A 84 -9.60 -6.99 3.30
CA ASP A 84 -10.00 -7.14 4.70
C ASP A 84 -9.07 -6.30 5.61
N ASP A 85 -9.62 -5.75 6.69
CA ASP A 85 -8.85 -5.00 7.68
C ASP A 85 -8.02 -5.95 8.55
N PRO A 86 -6.68 -5.82 8.59
CA PRO A 86 -5.82 -6.64 9.44
C PRO A 86 -5.92 -6.29 10.93
N ALA A 87 -6.53 -5.17 11.32
CA ALA A 87 -6.63 -4.75 12.71
C ALA A 87 -7.36 -5.79 13.58
N GLY A 88 -6.73 -6.19 14.68
CA GLY A 88 -7.28 -7.20 15.60
C GLY A 88 -7.36 -8.62 15.05
N GLN A 89 -6.93 -8.88 13.81
CA GLN A 89 -6.98 -10.20 13.19
C GLN A 89 -5.80 -11.10 13.65
N PRO A 90 -5.99 -12.44 13.66
CA PRO A 90 -4.90 -13.36 13.95
C PRO A 90 -3.86 -13.34 12.82
N LEU A 91 -2.60 -13.66 13.15
CA LEU A 91 -1.47 -13.61 12.21
C LEU A 91 -1.73 -14.37 10.90
N ASN A 92 -2.41 -15.53 10.95
CA ASN A 92 -2.76 -16.29 9.75
C ASN A 92 -3.67 -15.51 8.78
N THR A 93 -4.65 -14.76 9.30
CA THR A 93 -5.50 -13.90 8.50
C THR A 93 -4.68 -12.74 7.93
N VAL A 94 -3.80 -12.14 8.74
CA VAL A 94 -2.92 -11.05 8.27
C VAL A 94 -1.96 -11.53 7.17
N ARG A 95 -1.47 -12.78 7.22
CA ARG A 95 -0.70 -13.40 6.14
C ARG A 95 -1.51 -13.52 4.85
N ALA A 96 -2.76 -13.97 4.94
CA ALA A 96 -3.64 -14.04 3.77
C ALA A 96 -3.88 -12.66 3.13
N ILE A 97 -4.10 -11.63 3.97
CA ILE A 97 -4.22 -10.24 3.51
C ILE A 97 -2.92 -9.76 2.86
N ARG A 98 -1.76 -10.04 3.48
CA ARG A 98 -0.43 -9.72 2.92
C ARG A 98 -0.25 -10.34 1.53
N ASP A 99 -0.64 -11.59 1.37
CA ASP A 99 -0.45 -12.33 0.12
C ASP A 99 -1.38 -11.81 -0.99
N ASP A 100 -2.65 -11.49 -0.68
CA ASP A 100 -3.56 -10.80 -1.63
C ASP A 100 -2.98 -9.44 -2.06
N ILE A 101 -2.48 -8.64 -1.10
CA ILE A 101 -1.80 -7.37 -1.41
C ILE A 101 -0.58 -7.61 -2.31
N ALA A 102 0.21 -8.64 -2.07
CA ALA A 102 1.39 -8.93 -2.87
C ALA A 102 1.03 -9.25 -4.33
N ASP A 103 -0.04 -10.01 -4.56
CA ASP A 103 -0.51 -10.34 -5.91
C ASP A 103 -1.03 -9.11 -6.66
N ARG A 104 -1.78 -8.24 -5.97
CA ARG A 104 -2.22 -6.96 -6.54
C ARG A 104 -1.06 -6.01 -6.85
N VAL A 105 -0.06 -5.96 -5.97
CA VAL A 105 1.17 -5.18 -6.20
C VAL A 105 1.93 -5.70 -7.42
N ARG A 106 2.08 -7.02 -7.59
CA ARG A 106 2.72 -7.60 -8.78
C ARG A 106 1.97 -7.24 -10.07
N ALA A 107 0.64 -7.34 -10.05
CA ALA A 107 -0.19 -6.96 -11.17
C ALA A 107 -0.03 -5.46 -11.51
N LEU A 108 -0.02 -4.59 -10.50
CA LEU A 108 0.20 -3.16 -10.67
C LEU A 108 1.58 -2.87 -11.28
N ILE A 109 2.64 -3.53 -10.79
CA ILE A 109 3.99 -3.35 -11.36
C ILE A 109 4.02 -3.76 -12.84
N GLY A 110 3.42 -4.91 -13.18
CA GLY A 110 3.38 -5.38 -14.58
C GLY A 110 2.61 -4.44 -15.51
N GLU A 111 1.63 -3.72 -14.99
CA GLU A 111 0.90 -2.69 -15.74
C GLU A 111 1.70 -1.40 -15.92
N LEU A 112 2.38 -0.93 -14.86
CA LEU A 112 3.08 0.36 -14.86
C LEU A 112 4.46 0.30 -15.51
N LEU A 113 5.10 -0.87 -15.45
CA LEU A 113 6.41 -1.14 -16.03
C LEU A 113 6.29 -2.29 -17.02
N PRO A 114 5.52 -2.15 -18.11
CA PRO A 114 5.44 -3.19 -19.12
C PRO A 114 6.83 -3.38 -19.72
N ASP A 115 7.26 -4.63 -19.89
CA ASP A 115 8.53 -4.92 -20.56
C ASP A 115 8.52 -4.27 -21.94
N THR A 116 9.32 -3.22 -22.12
CA THR A 116 9.51 -2.56 -23.40
C THR A 116 10.36 -3.47 -24.30
N THR A 117 9.83 -4.64 -24.65
CA THR A 117 10.39 -5.47 -25.70
C THR A 117 9.74 -5.04 -27.00
N THR A 118 10.40 -4.12 -27.72
CA THR A 118 10.18 -3.87 -29.14
C THR A 118 11.52 -3.92 -29.84
#